data_AF-A0A411MIE9-F1
#
_entry.id   AF-A0A411MIE9-F1
#
_cell.length_a   1.000
_cell.length_b   1.000
_cell.length_c   1.000
_cell.angle_alpha   90.00
_cell.angle_beta   90.00
_cell.angle_gamma   90.00
#
_symmetry.space_group_name_H-M   'P 1'
#
loop_
_entity.id
_entity.type
_entity.pdbx_description
1 polymer ?
#
loop_
_entity_poly.entity_id
_entity_poly.type
_entity_poly.pdbx_seq_one_letter_code
_entity_poly.pdbx_strand_id
1 'polypeptide(L)'
;MYGGTEQSTRRLLQMAFNRPDSFPRVLLAQSAVDREGLNLHLACHTVILMHPDWNPGVVEQHIGRVDRVGSHWSRQLDEALERGTPAAELPRIDVHPVIFRGNYDEHNWQVLLERWDDLRAQLDGEVIPAREAERDLEYEKVLADLQVSAPCFSPLRR
;
A
#
# COMPACT_ATOMS: atom_id res chain seq x y z
N MET A 1 19.27 -1.65 4.03
CA MET A 1 19.48 -0.40 4.76
C MET A 1 18.96 -0.56 6.18
N TYR A 2 19.76 -0.15 7.17
CA TYR A 2 19.45 -0.27 8.60
C TYR A 2 19.95 0.99 9.33
N GLY A 3 19.63 1.12 10.62
CA GLY A 3 19.85 2.36 11.39
C GLY A 3 21.28 2.92 11.35
N GLY A 4 22.29 2.06 11.16
CA GLY A 4 23.69 2.45 11.04
C GLY A 4 24.19 2.69 9.61
N THR A 5 23.34 2.60 8.58
CA THR A 5 23.76 2.93 7.20
C THR A 5 24.00 4.43 7.09
N GLU A 6 25.22 4.83 6.71
CA GLU A 6 25.60 6.23 6.45
C GLU A 6 24.63 6.95 5.50
N GLN A 7 24.38 8.24 5.74
CA GLN A 7 23.41 9.02 4.96
C GLN A 7 23.78 9.10 3.48
N SER A 8 25.08 9.23 3.17
CA SER A 8 25.60 9.22 1.79
C SER A 8 25.31 7.89 1.09
N THR A 9 25.54 6.78 1.77
CA THR A 9 25.24 5.42 1.28
C THR A 9 23.74 5.21 1.08
N ARG A 10 22.89 5.70 1.99
CA ARG A 10 21.42 5.65 1.82
C ARG A 10 20.98 6.34 0.52
N ARG A 11 21.46 7.56 0.28
CA ARG A 11 21.16 8.32 -0.94
C ARG A 11 21.64 7.60 -2.19
N LEU A 12 22.85 7.04 -2.16
CA LEU A 12 23.40 6.28 -3.28
C LEU A 12 22.54 5.07 -3.62
N LEU A 13 22.21 4.24 -2.61
CA LEU A 13 21.37 3.06 -2.79
C LEU A 13 19.97 3.42 -3.31
N GLN A 14 19.39 4.51 -2.80
CA GLN A 14 18.11 5.01 -3.24
C GLN A 14 18.12 5.49 -4.70
N MET A 15 19.13 6.27 -5.09
CA MET A 15 19.29 6.70 -6.49
C MET A 15 19.51 5.51 -7.43
N ALA A 16 20.31 4.54 -6.99
CA ALA A 16 20.58 3.33 -7.74
C ALA A 16 19.32 2.46 -7.89
N PHE A 17 18.54 2.28 -6.82
CA PHE A 17 17.31 1.49 -6.83
C PHE A 17 16.22 2.10 -7.71
N ASN A 18 16.11 3.43 -7.77
CA ASN A 18 15.12 4.12 -8.61
C ASN A 18 15.43 4.09 -10.12
N ARG A 19 16.52 3.45 -10.54
CA ARG A 19 16.88 3.27 -11.95
C ARG A 19 16.51 1.85 -12.39
N PRO A 20 15.61 1.67 -13.39
CA PRO A 20 15.14 0.34 -13.82
C PRO A 20 16.27 -0.63 -14.22
N ASP A 21 17.33 -0.09 -14.85
CA ASP A 21 18.46 -0.86 -15.37
C ASP A 21 19.68 -0.87 -14.44
N SER A 22 19.49 -0.53 -13.17
CA SER A 22 20.56 -0.48 -12.18
C SER A 22 20.38 -1.57 -11.12
N PHE A 23 21.49 -1.85 -10.42
CA PHE A 23 21.45 -2.58 -9.16
C PHE A 23 21.48 -1.60 -7.99
N PRO A 24 20.86 -1.95 -6.85
CA PRO A 24 20.11 -3.18 -6.60
C PRO A 24 18.67 -3.14 -7.18
N ARG A 25 18.12 -4.31 -7.56
CA ARG A 25 16.70 -4.47 -7.94
C ARG A 25 15.78 -4.78 -6.76
N VAL A 26 16.36 -5.26 -5.66
CA VAL A 26 15.66 -5.55 -4.40
C VAL A 26 16.34 -4.77 -3.30
N LEU A 27 15.57 -4.02 -2.53
CA LEU A 27 16.07 -3.21 -1.44
C LEU A 27 15.40 -3.65 -0.14
N LEU A 28 16.19 -4.24 0.75
CA LEU A 28 15.75 -4.57 2.11
C LEU A 28 15.98 -3.35 2.99
N ALA A 29 14.94 -2.88 3.68
CA ALA A 29 15.02 -1.77 4.62
C ALA A 29 14.36 -2.14 5.94
N GLN A 30 14.97 -1.71 7.06
CA GLN A 30 14.34 -1.80 8.38
C GLN A 30 13.32 -0.66 8.54
N SER A 31 12.15 -0.97 9.12
CA SER A 31 11.05 -0.02 9.38
C SER A 31 11.53 1.32 9.99
N ALA A 32 12.44 1.27 10.98
CA ALA A 32 12.99 2.47 11.62
C ALA A 32 13.72 3.43 10.65
N VAL A 33 14.37 2.91 9.61
CA VAL A 33 15.07 3.72 8.60
C VAL A 33 14.11 4.23 7.54
N ASP A 34 12.99 3.54 7.34
CA ASP A 34 11.98 3.95 6.37
C ASP A 34 11.21 5.19 6.81
N ARG A 35 11.26 5.56 8.10
CA ARG A 35 10.69 6.80 8.64
C ARG A 35 11.43 8.08 8.22
N GLU A 36 12.65 7.97 7.69
CA GLU A 36 13.48 9.13 7.30
C GLU A 36 13.22 9.69 5.88
N GLY A 37 12.16 9.26 5.19
CA GLY A 37 11.79 9.87 3.90
C GLY A 37 12.42 9.23 2.67
N LEU A 38 12.59 7.91 2.65
CA LEU A 38 13.04 7.20 1.46
C LEU A 38 12.03 7.39 0.31
N ASN A 39 12.52 7.73 -0.88
CA ASN A 39 11.74 7.71 -2.12
C ASN A 39 12.16 6.50 -2.93
N LEU A 40 11.26 5.52 -3.05
CA LEU A 40 11.49 4.23 -3.74
C LEU A 40 10.49 4.02 -4.89
N HIS A 41 9.78 5.07 -5.28
CA HIS A 41 8.61 5.00 -6.14
C HIS A 41 8.91 4.91 -7.64
N LEU A 42 10.12 5.22 -8.10
CA LEU A 42 10.37 5.40 -9.54
C LEU A 42 10.58 4.10 -10.32
N ALA A 43 10.99 3.03 -9.65
CA ALA A 43 11.26 1.72 -10.27
C ALA A 43 10.64 0.54 -9.51
N CYS A 44 9.86 0.80 -8.46
CA CYS A 44 9.24 -0.22 -7.63
C CYS A 44 7.72 -0.11 -7.71
N HIS A 45 7.05 -1.26 -7.67
CA HIS A 45 5.62 -1.40 -7.47
C HIS A 45 5.29 -2.60 -6.55
N THR A 46 6.31 -3.29 -6.03
CA THR A 46 6.14 -4.49 -5.20
C THR A 46 6.72 -4.24 -3.82
N VAL A 47 5.92 -4.42 -2.77
CA VAL A 47 6.30 -4.24 -1.38
C VAL A 47 6.13 -5.57 -0.65
N ILE A 48 7.21 -6.08 -0.05
CA ILE A 48 7.15 -7.30 0.78
C ILE A 48 7.23 -6.89 2.24
N LEU A 49 6.18 -7.15 3.01
CA LEU A 49 6.11 -6.86 4.44
C LEU A 49 6.51 -8.11 5.22
N MET A 50 7.77 -8.17 5.65
CA MET A 50 8.30 -9.32 6.39
C MET A 50 7.77 -9.41 7.82
N HIS A 51 7.74 -8.27 8.53
CA HIS A 51 7.20 -8.14 9.88
C HIS A 51 6.51 -6.79 9.97
N PRO A 52 5.19 -6.73 9.70
CA PRO A 52 4.49 -5.46 9.68
C PRO A 52 4.42 -4.86 11.09
N ASP A 53 4.44 -3.53 11.17
CA ASP A 53 4.25 -2.80 12.42
C ASP A 53 2.81 -2.95 12.93
N TRP A 54 2.62 -2.87 14.24
CA TRP A 54 1.30 -2.89 14.90
C TRP A 54 0.40 -1.68 14.58
N ASN A 55 0.98 -0.65 13.97
CA ASN A 55 0.29 0.59 13.65
C ASN A 55 0.06 0.65 12.13
N PRO A 56 -1.20 0.62 11.65
CA PRO A 56 -1.51 0.66 10.23
C PRO A 56 -0.96 1.93 9.56
N GLY A 57 -0.96 3.08 10.23
CA GLY A 57 -0.40 4.31 9.69
C GLY A 57 1.11 4.25 9.43
N VAL A 58 1.85 3.41 10.16
CA VAL A 58 3.28 3.17 9.86
C VAL A 58 3.43 2.30 8.62
N VAL A 59 2.60 1.26 8.48
CA VAL A 59 2.59 0.38 7.31
C VAL A 59 2.18 1.15 6.05
N GLU A 60 1.16 1.99 6.14
CA GLU A 60 0.75 2.90 5.06
C GLU A 60 1.87 3.86 4.66
N GLN A 61 2.63 4.39 5.62
CA GLN A 61 3.80 5.22 5.29
C GLN A 61 4.90 4.46 4.55
N HIS A 62 5.11 3.17 4.87
CA HIS A 62 6.06 2.33 4.14
C HIS A 62 5.59 2.08 2.69
N ILE A 63 4.31 1.75 2.51
CA ILE A 63 3.70 1.60 1.17
C ILE A 63 3.78 2.93 0.41
N GLY A 64 3.49 4.05 1.07
CA GLY A 64 3.60 5.41 0.55
C GLY A 64 5.02 5.86 0.17
N ARG A 65 6.05 5.02 0.42
CA ARG A 65 7.38 5.25 -0.17
C ARG A 65 7.43 4.87 -1.65
N VAL A 66 6.58 3.94 -2.04
CA VAL A 66 6.38 3.41 -3.40
C VAL A 66 5.15 4.05 -4.04
N ASP A 67 4.07 4.22 -3.29
CA ASP A 67 2.85 4.88 -3.75
C ASP A 67 2.97 6.41 -3.70
N ARG A 68 3.38 7.01 -4.83
CA ARG A 68 3.48 8.45 -5.00
C ARG A 68 3.05 8.86 -6.40
N VAL A 69 2.70 10.13 -6.56
CA VAL A 69 2.44 10.75 -7.87
C VAL A 69 3.67 10.57 -8.78
N GLY A 70 3.45 10.08 -10.00
CA GLY A 70 4.52 9.84 -10.98
C GLY A 70 5.40 8.63 -10.65
N SER A 71 4.96 7.77 -9.73
CA SER A 71 5.58 6.47 -9.46
C SER A 71 5.57 5.56 -10.69
N HIS A 72 6.37 4.50 -10.61
CA HIS A 72 6.44 3.44 -11.62
C HIS A 72 5.05 2.87 -11.92
N TRP A 73 4.29 2.50 -10.88
CA TRP A 73 2.95 1.94 -11.05
C TRP A 73 1.98 2.96 -11.65
N SER A 74 2.03 4.22 -11.20
CA SER A 74 1.15 5.29 -11.71
C SER A 74 1.37 5.54 -13.20
N ARG A 75 2.63 5.59 -13.66
CA ARG A 75 2.94 5.72 -15.09
C ARG A 75 2.44 4.51 -15.90
N GLN A 76 2.64 3.30 -15.38
CA GLN A 76 2.11 2.11 -16.02
C GLN A 76 0.58 2.13 -16.10
N LEU A 77 -0.09 2.64 -15.07
CA LEU A 77 -1.54 2.79 -15.04
C LEU A 77 -2.01 3.76 -16.12
N ASP A 78 -1.40 4.95 -16.19
CA ASP A 78 -1.74 5.96 -17.19
C ASP A 78 -1.65 5.38 -18.62
N GLU A 79 -0.54 4.69 -18.92
CA GLU A 79 -0.35 4.03 -20.21
C GLU A 79 -1.37 2.90 -20.47
N ALA A 80 -1.75 2.14 -19.44
CA ALA A 80 -2.73 1.06 -19.57
C ALA A 80 -4.14 1.61 -19.83
N LEU A 81 -4.49 2.73 -19.19
CA LEU A 81 -5.74 3.43 -19.42
C LEU A 81 -5.82 4.00 -20.84
N GLU A 82 -4.72 4.58 -21.35
CA GLU A 82 -4.63 5.05 -22.74
C GLU A 82 -4.80 3.91 -23.75
N ARG A 83 -4.29 2.71 -23.44
CA ARG A 83 -4.44 1.51 -24.27
C ARG A 83 -5.82 0.86 -24.17
N GLY A 84 -6.70 1.33 -23.28
CA GLY A 84 -7.99 0.70 -23.03
C GLY A 84 -7.88 -0.69 -22.41
N THR A 85 -6.82 -0.95 -21.62
CA THR A 85 -6.60 -2.22 -20.95
C THR A 85 -7.79 -2.54 -20.02
N PRO A 86 -8.30 -3.79 -20.03
CA PRO A 86 -9.38 -4.20 -19.13
C PRO A 86 -9.03 -3.99 -17.65
N ALA A 87 -10.04 -3.71 -16.82
CA ALA A 87 -9.85 -3.44 -15.38
C ALA A 87 -9.09 -4.54 -14.61
N ALA A 88 -9.20 -5.79 -15.06
CA ALA A 88 -8.52 -6.94 -14.47
C ALA A 88 -7.00 -6.96 -14.73
N GLU A 89 -6.54 -6.26 -15.77
CA GLU A 89 -5.13 -6.23 -16.19
C GLU A 89 -4.46 -4.88 -15.88
N LEU A 90 -5.18 -3.97 -15.22
CA LEU A 90 -4.60 -2.70 -14.80
C LEU A 90 -3.47 -2.94 -13.79
N PRO A 91 -2.33 -2.27 -13.96
CA PRO A 91 -1.21 -2.39 -13.05
C PRO A 91 -1.57 -1.85 -11.67
N ARG A 92 -1.02 -2.48 -10.63
CA ARG A 92 -1.28 -2.17 -9.22
C ARG A 92 0.03 -2.15 -8.45
N ILE A 93 -0.03 -1.64 -7.24
CA ILE A 93 1.01 -1.91 -6.25
C ILE A 93 0.72 -3.27 -5.63
N ASP A 94 1.68 -4.17 -5.72
CA ASP A 94 1.60 -5.48 -5.11
C ASP A 94 2.15 -5.41 -3.69
N VAL A 95 1.30 -5.60 -2.69
CA VAL A 95 1.70 -5.63 -1.28
C VAL A 95 1.57 -7.06 -0.76
N HIS A 96 2.69 -7.66 -0.38
CA HIS A 96 2.78 -9.06 0.05
C HIS A 96 3.23 -9.14 1.51
N PRO A 97 2.30 -9.30 2.47
CA PRO A 97 2.65 -9.64 3.84
C PRO A 97 3.10 -11.10 3.95
N VAL A 98 4.23 -11.33 4.62
CA VAL A 98 4.76 -12.68 4.92
C VAL A 98 4.33 -13.06 6.32
N ILE A 99 3.25 -13.82 6.43
CA ILE A 99 2.67 -14.23 7.71
C ILE A 99 2.84 -15.73 7.91
N PHE A 100 3.45 -16.10 9.02
CA PHE A 100 3.56 -17.49 9.45
C PHE A 100 2.31 -17.87 10.27
N ARG A 101 1.71 -19.02 10.00
CA ARG A 101 0.49 -19.47 10.69
C ARG A 101 0.81 -20.10 12.05
N GLY A 102 -0.13 -19.97 12.99
CA GLY A 102 -0.04 -20.56 14.32
C GLY A 102 0.99 -19.92 15.23
N ASN A 103 1.52 -18.75 14.85
CA ASN A 103 2.51 -18.01 15.63
C ASN A 103 2.01 -16.58 15.94
N TYR A 104 2.87 -15.81 16.59
CA TYR A 104 2.64 -14.41 16.91
C TYR A 104 2.35 -13.53 15.69
N ASP A 105 2.96 -13.81 14.52
CA ASP A 105 2.78 -13.01 13.31
C ASP A 105 1.34 -13.08 12.81
N GLU A 106 0.68 -14.24 12.93
CA GLU A 106 -0.74 -14.36 12.61
C GLU A 106 -1.61 -13.48 13.51
N HIS A 107 -1.33 -13.46 14.81
CA HIS A 107 -2.05 -12.58 15.74
C HIS A 107 -1.77 -11.10 15.46
N ASN A 108 -0.52 -10.74 15.21
CA ASN A 108 -0.14 -9.38 14.84
C ASN A 108 -0.86 -8.93 13.56
N TRP A 109 -0.95 -9.80 12.56
CA TRP A 109 -1.64 -9.53 11.31
C TRP A 109 -3.15 -9.32 11.50
N GLN A 110 -3.80 -10.15 12.33
CA GLN A 110 -5.22 -9.98 12.66
C GLN A 110 -5.50 -8.63 13.32
N VAL A 111 -4.71 -8.27 14.34
CA VAL A 111 -4.86 -6.99 15.04
C VAL A 111 -4.56 -5.81 14.12
N LEU A 112 -3.57 -5.94 13.24
CA LEU A 112 -3.25 -4.90 12.27
C LEU A 112 -4.42 -4.67 11.31
N LEU A 113 -5.04 -5.74 10.81
CA LEU A 113 -6.21 -5.67 9.96
C LEU A 113 -7.38 -5.00 10.69
N GLU A 114 -7.67 -5.38 11.94
CA GLU A 114 -8.70 -4.72 12.77
C GLU A 114 -8.49 -3.22 12.88
N ARG A 115 -7.26 -2.81 13.22
CA ARG A 115 -6.91 -1.40 13.33
C ARG A 115 -6.96 -0.65 12.01
N TRP A 116 -6.69 -1.33 10.89
CA TRP A 116 -6.79 -0.71 9.56
C TRP A 116 -8.24 -0.35 9.25
N ASP A 117 -9.17 -1.22 9.59
CA ASP A 117 -10.60 -0.96 9.39
C ASP A 117 -11.07 0.20 10.27
N ASP A 118 -10.66 0.22 11.54
CA ASP A 118 -10.95 1.35 12.45
C ASP A 118 -10.40 2.67 11.88
N LEU A 119 -9.19 2.63 11.31
CA LEU A 119 -8.56 3.81 10.70
C LEU A 119 -9.36 4.29 9.48
N ARG A 120 -9.79 3.40 8.59
CA ARG A 120 -10.62 3.76 7.42
C ARG A 120 -12.00 4.26 7.82
N ALA A 121 -12.61 3.68 8.84
CA ALA A 121 -13.88 4.18 9.38
C ALA A 121 -13.76 5.63 9.88
N GLN A 122 -12.62 5.98 10.50
CA GLN A 122 -12.38 7.31 11.03
C GLN A 122 -11.96 8.33 9.96
N LEU A 123 -11.11 7.94 9.01
CA LEU A 123 -10.54 8.85 8.01
C LEU A 123 -11.39 8.97 6.75
N ASP A 124 -11.89 7.83 6.26
CA ASP A 124 -12.57 7.71 4.97
C ASP A 124 -14.10 7.54 5.13
N GLY A 125 -14.57 7.33 6.37
CA GLY A 125 -15.98 7.10 6.68
C GLY A 125 -16.47 5.70 6.30
N GLU A 126 -15.56 4.77 6.03
CA GLU A 126 -15.88 3.37 5.73
C GLU A 126 -16.22 2.60 7.02
N VAL A 127 -17.46 2.76 7.51
CA VAL A 127 -17.91 2.20 8.79
C VAL A 127 -17.97 0.66 8.77
N ILE A 128 -18.18 0.09 7.59
CA ILE A 128 -18.28 -1.36 7.41
C ILE A 128 -17.11 -1.82 6.53
N PRO A 129 -16.21 -2.65 7.05
CA PRO A 129 -15.08 -3.12 6.27
C PRO A 129 -15.46 -4.22 5.28
N ALA A 130 -14.89 -4.13 4.08
CA ALA A 130 -15.18 -5.05 2.98
C ALA A 130 -14.97 -6.54 3.32
N ARG A 131 -14.01 -6.86 4.21
CA ARG A 131 -13.73 -8.24 4.62
C ARG A 131 -14.87 -8.91 5.38
N GLU A 132 -15.74 -8.13 6.01
CA GLU A 132 -16.92 -8.63 6.71
C GLU A 132 -18.10 -8.80 5.76
N ALA A 133 -18.15 -8.01 4.68
CA ALA A 133 -19.19 -8.04 3.67
C ALA A 133 -19.10 -9.26 2.73
N GLU A 134 -17.89 -9.75 2.41
CA GLU A 134 -17.68 -10.89 1.49
C GLU A 134 -18.34 -12.21 1.95
N ARG A 135 -18.84 -12.27 3.19
CA ARG A 135 -19.39 -13.49 3.78
C ARG A 135 -20.92 -13.53 3.84
N ASP A 136 -21.61 -12.46 3.45
CA ASP A 136 -23.07 -12.36 3.58
C ASP A 136 -23.73 -11.48 2.48
N LEU A 137 -24.54 -12.12 1.63
CA LEU A 137 -25.27 -11.52 0.52
C LEU A 137 -26.28 -10.44 0.94
N GLU A 138 -26.86 -10.52 2.13
CA GLU A 138 -27.73 -9.46 2.66
C GLU A 138 -26.90 -8.24 3.07
N TYR A 139 -25.69 -8.50 3.57
CA TYR A 139 -24.73 -7.47 3.97
C TYR A 139 -24.19 -6.70 2.77
N GLU A 140 -23.90 -7.37 1.65
CA GLU A 140 -23.53 -6.73 0.40
C GLU A 140 -24.58 -5.72 -0.08
N LYS A 141 -25.87 -6.04 0.08
CA LYS A 141 -26.97 -5.12 -0.28
C LYS A 141 -26.98 -3.87 0.61
N VAL A 142 -26.84 -4.06 1.93
CA VAL A 142 -26.76 -2.93 2.88
C VAL A 142 -25.57 -2.03 2.56
N LEU A 143 -24.43 -2.63 2.19
CA LEU A 143 -23.24 -1.88 1.83
C LEU A 143 -23.43 -1.06 0.54
N ALA A 144 -24.08 -1.64 -0.47
CA ALA A 144 -24.43 -0.94 -1.69
C ALA A 144 -25.39 0.25 -1.41
N ASP A 145 -26.40 0.05 -0.56
CA ASP A 145 -27.35 1.10 -0.18
C ASP A 145 -26.66 2.26 0.59
N LEU A 146 -25.72 1.92 1.48
CA LEU A 146 -24.91 2.90 2.20
C LEU A 146 -24.01 3.68 1.25
N GLN A 147 -23.34 3.03 0.29
CA GLN A 147 -22.49 3.69 -0.69
C GLN A 147 -23.27 4.66 -1.58
N VAL A 148 -24.49 4.31 -2.00
CA VAL A 148 -25.38 5.20 -2.77
C VAL A 148 -25.83 6.41 -1.94
N SER A 149 -26.05 6.20 -0.64
CA SER A 149 -26.50 7.24 0.29
C SER A 149 -25.36 8.14 0.79
N ALA A 150 -24.12 7.68 0.68
CA ALA A 150 -22.94 8.42 1.13
C ALA A 150 -22.72 9.67 0.25
N PRO A 151 -22.36 10.82 0.85
CA PRO A 151 -22.06 12.02 0.09
C PRO A 151 -20.86 11.79 -0.84
N CYS A 152 -21.05 12.05 -2.14
CA CYS A 152 -19.98 11.95 -3.12
C CYS A 152 -19.16 13.25 -3.14
N PHE A 153 -17.92 13.19 -2.66
CA PHE A 153 -16.97 14.31 -2.66
C PHE A 153 -16.04 14.30 -3.88
N SER A 154 -16.32 13.47 -4.89
CA SER A 154 -15.52 13.47 -6.12
C SER A 154 -15.56 14.86 -6.75
N PRO A 155 -14.41 15.39 -7.22
CA PRO A 155 -14.40 16.67 -7.89
C PRO A 155 -15.33 16.63 -9.11
N LEU A 156 -16.18 17.66 -9.24
CA LEU A 156 -17.01 17.81 -10.43
C LEU A 156 -16.09 17.82 -11.65
N ARG A 157 -16.31 16.88 -12.59
CA ARG A 157 -15.57 16.88 -13.87
C ARG A 157 -15.80 18.24 -14.54
N ARG A 158 -14.72 18.98 -14.76
CA ARG A 158 -14.72 20.21 -15.58
C ARG A 158 -14.82 19.86 -17.05
#